data_AF-A0A950AUL5-F1
#
_entry.id   AF-A0A950AUL5-F1
#
_cell.length_a   1.000
_cell.length_b   1.000
_cell.length_c   1.000
_cell.angle_alpha   90.00
_cell.angle_beta   90.00
_cell.angle_gamma   90.00
#
_symmetry.space_group_name_H-M   'P 1'
#
loop_
_entity.id
_entity.type
_entity.pdbx_description
1 polymer ?
#
loop_
_entity_poly.entity_id
_entity_poly.type
_entity_poly.pdbx_seq_one_letter_code
_entity_poly.pdbx_strand_id
1 'polypeptide(L)' 'MASAPTVPPRRSFDEHGRALPLAEEEVRRRSAEAIQALDALRDMGDEEEQRATLDALMAALNEGSLSDRPRFR' A
#
# COMPACT_ATOMS: atom_id res chain seq x y z
N MET A 1 -3.56 19.48 2.38
CA MET A 1 -3.48 18.00 2.25
C MET A 1 -3.79 17.40 3.62
N ALA A 2 -5.02 16.93 3.84
CA ALA A 2 -5.41 16.32 5.11
C ALA A 2 -4.92 14.87 5.12
N SER A 3 -4.05 14.53 6.08
CA SER A 3 -3.60 13.16 6.29
C SER A 3 -4.80 12.29 6.68
N ALA A 4 -5.10 11.25 5.93
CA ALA A 4 -6.16 10.31 6.30
C ALA A 4 -5.82 9.71 7.68
N PRO A 5 -6.77 9.66 8.63
CA PRO A 5 -6.51 9.06 9.92
C PRO A 5 -6.28 7.56 9.73
N THR A 6 -5.01 7.13 9.77
CA THR A 6 -4.64 5.72 9.88
C THR A 6 -5.10 5.23 11.25
N VAL A 7 -6.36 4.78 11.34
CA VAL A 7 -6.84 4.07 12.52
C VAL A 7 -6.18 2.68 12.49
N PRO A 8 -5.28 2.36 13.44
CA PRO A 8 -4.69 1.03 13.47
C PRO A 8 -5.82 0.01 13.64
N PRO A 9 -5.81 -1.11 12.90
CA PRO A 9 -6.86 -2.11 13.01
C PRO A 9 -6.89 -2.60 14.46
N ARG A 10 -8.01 -2.36 15.16
CA ARG A 10 -8.20 -2.85 16.52
C ARG A 10 -8.14 -4.38 16.47
N ARG A 11 -7.04 -4.94 16.95
CA ARG A 11 -6.82 -6.37 17.18
C ARG A 11 -7.03 -6.65 18.65
N SER A 12 -7.74 -7.72 18.95
CA SER A 12 -7.82 -8.28 20.30
C SER A 12 -6.66 -9.24 20.50
N PHE A 13 -6.12 -9.27 21.71
CA PHE A 13 -5.00 -10.12 22.09
C PHE A 13 -5.40 -11.01 23.29
N ASP A 14 -4.81 -12.20 23.37
CA ASP A 14 -4.94 -13.07 24.54
C ASP A 14 -4.06 -12.58 25.71
N GLU A 15 -4.14 -13.27 26.85
CA GLU A 15 -3.37 -12.96 28.07
C GLU A 15 -1.85 -13.07 27.88
N HIS A 16 -1.40 -13.75 26.82
CA HIS A 16 0.00 -13.92 26.44
C HIS A 16 0.43 -12.95 25.34
N GLY A 17 -0.43 -12.01 24.93
CA GLY A 17 -0.13 -11.03 23.89
C GLY A 17 -0.21 -11.58 22.46
N ARG A 18 -0.81 -12.75 22.24
CA ARG A 18 -1.05 -13.29 20.90
C ARG A 18 -2.33 -12.73 20.33
N ALA A 19 -2.31 -12.35 19.06
CA ALA A 19 -3.51 -11.83 18.40
C ALA A 19 -4.58 -12.93 18.29
N LEU A 20 -5.79 -12.62 18.74
CA LEU A 20 -6.94 -13.49 18.56
C LEU A 20 -7.36 -13.48 17.09
N PRO A 21 -7.71 -14.65 16.52
CA PRO A 21 -8.25 -14.71 15.17
C PRO A 21 -9.56 -13.95 15.09
N LEU A 22 -9.79 -13.28 13.97
CA LEU A 22 -11.07 -12.64 13.69
C LEU A 22 -12.13 -13.70 13.40
N ALA A 23 -13.37 -13.43 13.79
CA ALA A 23 -14.51 -14.22 13.34
C ALA A 23 -14.63 -14.15 11.81
N GLU A 24 -15.06 -15.24 11.15
CA GLU A 24 -15.13 -15.31 9.70
C GLU A 24 -16.00 -14.22 9.06
N GLU A 25 -17.08 -13.83 9.74
CA GLU A 25 -17.96 -12.75 9.29
C GLU A 25 -17.25 -11.39 9.33
N GLU A 26 -16.46 -11.15 10.38
CA GLU A 26 -15.66 -9.94 10.53
C GLU A 26 -14.52 -9.87 9.50
N VAL A 27 -13.92 -11.00 9.15
CA VAL A 27 -12.96 -11.09 8.05
C VAL A 27 -13.62 -10.67 6.73
N ARG A 28 -14.78 -11.26 6.41
CA ARG A 28 -15.53 -10.96 5.18
C ARG A 28 -15.91 -9.48 5.08
N ARG A 29 -16.41 -8.90 6.18
CA ARG A 29 -16.77 -7.48 6.26
C ARG A 29 -15.57 -6.58 5.99
N ARG A 30 -14.45 -6.81 6.68
CA ARG A 30 -13.22 -6.02 6.51
C ARG A 30 -12.63 -6.15 5.11
N SER A 31 -12.66 -7.34 4.52
CA SER A 31 -12.21 -7.55 3.14
C SER A 31 -13.04 -6.75 2.15
N ALA A 32 -14.36 -6.72 2.30
CA ALA A 32 -15.24 -5.92 1.44
C ALA A 32 -14.96 -4.41 1.58
N GLU A 33 -14.83 -3.91 2.81
CA GLU A 33 -14.47 -2.51 3.09
C GLU A 33 -13.12 -2.12 2.50
N ALA A 34 -12.12 -3.00 2.61
CA ALA A 34 -10.79 -2.77 2.05
C ALA A 34 -10.81 -2.72 0.52
N ILE A 35 -11.54 -3.63 -0.15
CA ILE A 35 -11.69 -3.62 -1.60
C ILE A 35 -12.37 -2.33 -2.06
N GLN A 36 -13.46 -1.93 -1.41
CA GLN A 36 -14.15 -0.68 -1.72
C GLN A 36 -13.25 0.56 -1.56
N ALA A 37 -12.43 0.59 -0.50
CA ALA A 37 -11.47 1.66 -0.29
C ALA A 37 -10.40 1.71 -1.39
N LEU A 38 -9.90 0.54 -1.84
CA LEU A 38 -8.95 0.47 -2.95
C LEU A 38 -9.58 0.91 -4.28
N ASP A 39 -10.83 0.53 -4.54
CA ASP A 39 -11.57 0.98 -5.72
C ASP A 39 -11.77 2.51 -5.71
N ALA A 40 -12.04 3.10 -4.55
CA ALA A 40 -12.16 4.55 -4.40
C ALA A 40 -10.84 5.29 -4.67
N LEU A 41 -9.70 4.65 -4.38
CA LEU A 41 -8.38 5.22 -4.66
C LEU A 41 -7.94 5.03 -6.11
N ARG A 42 -8.45 4.01 -6.81
CA ARG A 42 -8.10 3.71 -8.21
C ARG A 42 -8.33 4.90 -9.13
N ASP A 43 -9.43 5.61 -8.92
CA ASP A 43 -9.86 6.73 -9.77
C ASP A 43 -9.38 8.09 -9.21
N MET A 44 -8.56 8.09 -8.15
CA MET A 44 -8.08 9.30 -7.46
C MET A 44 -6.72 9.80 -7.99
N GLY A 45 -6.06 9.06 -8.90
CA GLY A 45 -4.79 9.48 -9.49
C GLY A 45 -4.98 10.45 -10.66
N ASP A 46 -4.29 11.59 -10.64
CA ASP A 46 -4.24 12.52 -11.77
C ASP A 46 -3.48 11.87 -12.95
N GLU A 47 -4.08 11.84 -14.13
CA GLU A 47 -3.44 11.30 -15.33
C GLU A 47 -2.15 12.04 -15.68
N GLU A 48 -2.05 13.33 -15.37
CA GLU A 48 -0.84 14.13 -15.57
C GLU A 48 0.28 13.69 -14.61
N GLU A 49 -0.06 13.43 -13.34
CA GLU A 49 0.90 12.94 -12.34
C GLU A 49 1.40 11.53 -12.67
N GLN A 50 0.52 10.66 -13.17
CA GLN A 50 0.89 9.32 -13.65
C GLN A 50 1.84 9.37 -14.84
N ARG A 51 1.57 10.23 -15.83
CA ARG A 51 2.45 10.41 -17.00
C ARG A 51 3.80 10.98 -16.59
N ALA A 52 3.83 12.01 -15.75
CA ALA A 52 5.08 12.60 -15.26
C ALA A 52 5.93 11.60 -14.48
N THR A 53 5.30 10.75 -13.65
CA THR A 53 6.00 9.69 -12.91
C THR A 53 6.56 8.62 -13.85
N LEU A 54 5.81 8.24 -14.89
CA LEU A 54 6.26 7.29 -15.90
C LEU A 54 7.45 7.84 -16.71
N ASP A 55 7.38 9.10 -17.13
CA ASP A 55 8.47 9.76 -17.87
C ASP A 55 9.75 9.86 -17.03
N ALA A 56 9.62 10.18 -15.74
CA ALA A 56 10.76 10.21 -14.81
C ALA A 56 11.39 8.81 -14.62
N LEU A 57 10.58 7.76 -14.54
CA LEU A 57 11.06 6.38 -14.45
C LEU A 57 11.79 5.97 -15.73
N MET A 58 11.23 6.30 -16.90
CA MET A 58 11.85 6.01 -18.19
C MET A 58 13.17 6.75 -18.36
N ALA A 59 13.25 8.01 -17.93
CA ALA A 59 14.49 8.78 -17.91
C ALA A 59 15.55 8.12 -17.01
N ALA A 60 15.17 7.69 -15.79
CA ALA A 60 16.08 7.03 -14.85
C ALA A 60 16.56 5.64 -15.33
N LEU A 61 15.75 4.92 -16.11
CA LEU A 61 16.14 3.65 -16.72
C LEU A 61 17.04 3.85 -17.96
N ASN A 62 16.86 4.96 -18.68
CA ASN A 62 17.62 5.29 -19.88
C ASN A 62 18.97 5.96 -19.55
N GLU A 63 19.09 6.64 -18.40
CA GLU A 63 20.36 6.97 -17.75
C GLU A 63 21.01 5.70 -17.20
N GLY A 64 21.62 4.92 -18.09
CA GLY A 64 22.27 3.66 -17.74
C GLY A 64 23.37 3.81 -16.69
N SER A 65 23.11 3.31 -15.48
CA SER A 65 23.98 2.47 -14.64
C SER A 65 23.46 2.45 -13.20
N LEU A 66 22.47 1.60 -12.89
CA LEU A 66 22.25 1.16 -11.51
C LEU A 66 23.26 0.05 -11.10
N SER A 67 24.35 -0.14 -11.85
CA SER A 67 25.30 -1.25 -11.62
C SER A 67 26.43 -0.96 -10.63
N ASP A 68 26.50 0.22 -10.02
CA ASP A 68 27.51 0.51 -8.99
C ASP A 68 27.15 -0.06 -7.61
N ARG A 69 26.00 -0.73 -7.48
CA ARG A 69 25.65 -1.41 -6.23
C ARG A 69 26.51 -2.67 -6.08
N PRO A 70 27.41 -2.76 -5.09
CA PRO A 70 28.18 -3.97 -4.87
C PRO A 70 27.21 -5.11 -4.57
N ARG A 71 27.14 -6.09 -5.46
CA ARG A 71 26.45 -7.35 -5.18
C ARG A 71 27.27 -8.03 -4.08
N PHE A 72 26.63 -8.30 -2.94
CA PHE A 72 27.24 -8.96 -1.79
C PHE A 72 28.04 -10.19 -2.25
N ARG A 73 29.33 -10.23 -1.91
CA ARG A 73 30.20 -11.40 -2.06
C ARG A 73 30.04 -12.31 -0.86
#